data_AF-A0A2H6NEJ8-F1
#
_entry.id   AF-A0A2H6NEJ8-F1
#
_cell.length_a   1.000
_cell.length_b   1.000
_cell.length_c   1.000
_cell.angle_alpha   90.00
_cell.angle_beta   90.00
_cell.angle_gamma   90.00
#
_symmetry.space_group_name_H-M   'P 1'
#
loop_
_entity.id
_entity.type
_entity.pdbx_description
1 polymer ?
#
loop_
_entity_poly.entity_id
_entity_poly.type
_entity_poly.pdbx_seq_one_letter_code
_entity_poly.pdbx_strand_id
1 'polypeptide(L)'
;MEMVQELNKQIEKLRNYVLGQTPPRLVIKCHTFQPGDRVWVKHWKKEQLEGRWKGSYVVIMSSPLAIKNAESKTWIHWTRVKRAADEEWAVQPTRHPLKVKLTRK
;
A
#
# COMPACT_ATOMS: atom_id res chain seq x y z
N MET A 1 27.87 -40.19 -22.25
CA MET A 1 27.75 -39.66 -20.88
C MET A 1 28.28 -38.22 -20.78
N GLU A 2 29.43 -37.92 -21.38
CA GLU A 2 30.09 -36.59 -21.31
C GLU A 2 29.27 -35.44 -21.93
N MET A 3 28.64 -35.67 -23.09
CA MET A 3 27.81 -34.67 -23.78
C MET A 3 26.60 -34.21 -22.95
N VAL A 4 26.03 -35.13 -22.15
CA VAL A 4 24.89 -34.84 -21.26
C VAL A 4 25.35 -33.99 -20.06
N GLN A 5 26.57 -34.22 -19.57
CA GLN A 5 27.16 -33.42 -18.49
C GLN A 5 27.44 -31.98 -18.94
N GLU A 6 28.00 -31.82 -20.15
CA GLU A 6 28.26 -30.49 -20.69
C GLU A 6 26.94 -29.74 -20.97
N LEU A 7 25.92 -30.43 -21.48
CA LEU A 7 24.60 -29.82 -21.66
C LEU A 7 24.00 -29.33 -20.33
N ASN A 8 24.08 -30.15 -19.27
CA ASN A 8 23.59 -29.75 -17.94
C ASN A 8 24.33 -28.53 -17.39
N LYS A 9 25.64 -28.44 -17.62
CA LYS A 9 26.45 -27.28 -17.23
C LYS A 9 26.02 -26.00 -17.97
N GLN A 10 25.74 -26.11 -19.26
CA GLN A 10 25.23 -24.97 -20.05
C GLN A 10 23.83 -24.56 -19.59
N ILE A 11 22.95 -25.51 -19.30
CA ILE A 11 21.61 -25.25 -18.75
C ILE A 11 21.71 -24.51 -17.42
N GLU A 12 22.59 -24.94 -16.51
CA GLU A 12 22.72 -24.30 -15.20
C GLU A 12 23.31 -22.87 -15.32
N LYS A 13 24.23 -22.67 -16.26
CA LYS A 13 24.75 -21.33 -16.59
C LYS A 13 23.66 -20.41 -17.11
N LEU A 14 22.80 -20.90 -18.01
CA LEU A 14 21.66 -20.16 -18.54
C LEU A 14 20.62 -19.87 -17.45
N ARG A 15 20.34 -20.84 -16.58
CA ARG A 15 19.42 -20.68 -15.46
C ARG A 15 19.88 -19.58 -14.52
N ASN A 16 21.16 -19.57 -14.15
CA ASN A 16 21.73 -18.52 -13.29
C ASN A 16 21.72 -17.14 -13.97
N TYR A 17 21.99 -17.07 -15.27
CA TYR A 17 21.88 -15.84 -16.04
C TYR A 17 20.44 -15.31 -16.03
N VAL A 18 19.46 -16.17 -16.32
CA VAL A 18 18.04 -15.80 -16.33
C VAL A 18 17.58 -15.37 -14.94
N LEU A 19 17.94 -16.08 -13.87
CA LEU A 19 17.58 -15.72 -12.50
C LEU A 19 18.22 -14.40 -12.06
N GLY A 20 19.48 -14.13 -12.45
CA GLY A 20 20.14 -12.84 -12.18
C GLY A 20 19.54 -11.66 -12.96
N GLN A 21 18.94 -11.93 -14.12
CA GLN A 21 18.25 -10.94 -14.96
C GLN A 21 16.77 -10.80 -14.61
N THR A 22 16.21 -11.73 -13.83
CA THR A 22 14.78 -11.71 -13.51
C THR A 22 14.52 -10.56 -12.55
N PRO A 23 13.72 -9.54 -12.91
CA PRO A 23 13.38 -8.48 -11.99
C PRO A 23 12.70 -9.07 -10.76
N PRO A 24 12.89 -8.49 -9.55
CA PRO A 24 12.25 -8.98 -8.34
C PRO A 24 10.76 -9.14 -8.60
N ARG A 25 10.28 -10.39 -8.59
CA ARG A 25 8.85 -10.63 -8.79
C ARG A 25 8.14 -9.92 -7.63
N LEU A 26 7.21 -9.02 -7.97
CA LEU A 26 6.40 -8.26 -7.02
C LEU A 26 5.35 -9.16 -6.32
N VAL A 27 5.75 -10.35 -5.86
CA VAL A 27 4.84 -11.35 -5.27
C VAL A 27 4.52 -11.01 -3.82
N ILE A 28 5.38 -10.23 -3.17
CA ILE A 28 5.18 -9.87 -1.76
C ILE A 28 4.18 -8.72 -1.69
N LYS A 29 2.98 -9.01 -1.18
CA LYS A 29 1.97 -8.00 -0.88
C LYS A 29 2.48 -7.12 0.26
N CYS A 30 2.82 -5.86 -0.02
CA CYS A 30 3.39 -4.94 0.96
C CYS A 30 2.33 -4.32 1.89
N HIS A 31 1.05 -4.54 1.62
CA HIS A 31 -0.05 -3.99 2.42
C HIS A 31 -1.24 -4.94 2.49
N THR A 32 -2.11 -4.73 3.48
CA THR A 32 -3.28 -5.59 3.71
C THR A 32 -4.59 -5.03 3.15
N PHE A 33 -4.57 -3.88 2.47
CA PHE A 33 -5.78 -3.30 1.86
C PHE A 33 -6.51 -4.30 0.95
N GLN A 34 -7.84 -4.30 1.05
CA GLN A 34 -8.75 -5.11 0.24
C GLN A 34 -9.79 -4.22 -0.44
N PRO A 35 -10.39 -4.65 -1.57
CA PRO A 35 -11.57 -4.01 -2.10
C PRO A 35 -12.66 -3.87 -1.03
N GLY A 36 -13.28 -2.69 -0.93
CA GLY A 36 -14.25 -2.34 0.11
C GLY A 36 -13.67 -1.56 1.29
N ASP A 37 -12.35 -1.64 1.53
CA ASP A 37 -11.72 -0.85 2.60
C ASP A 37 -11.88 0.66 2.34
N ARG A 38 -12.20 1.43 3.39
CA ARG A 38 -12.16 2.89 3.35
C ARG A 38 -10.75 3.36 3.68
N VAL A 39 -10.21 4.27 2.86
CA VAL A 39 -8.83 4.77 3.01
C VAL A 39 -8.72 6.26 2.74
N TRP A 40 -7.80 6.89 3.46
CA TRP A 40 -7.32 8.24 3.20
C TRP A 40 -6.12 8.20 2.27
N VAL A 41 -6.08 9.14 1.33
CA VAL A 41 -4.98 9.28 0.36
C VAL A 41 -4.19 10.54 0.65
N LYS A 42 -2.86 10.41 0.70
CA LYS A 42 -1.94 11.50 0.95
C LYS A 42 -1.80 12.39 -0.29
N HIS A 43 -2.10 13.68 -0.13
CA HIS A 43 -1.97 14.68 -1.18
C HIS A 43 -0.51 14.96 -1.55
N TRP A 44 -0.26 15.27 -2.82
CA TRP A 44 1.08 15.59 -3.34
C TRP A 44 1.51 17.00 -3.00
N LYS A 45 0.62 17.98 -3.20
CA LYS A 45 0.89 19.39 -2.93
C LYS A 45 0.77 19.64 -1.43
N LYS A 46 1.81 20.26 -0.86
CA LYS A 46 1.82 20.74 0.52
C LYS A 46 1.29 22.17 0.48
N GLU A 47 -0.02 22.33 0.54
CA GLU A 47 -0.63 23.64 0.72
C GLU A 47 -0.56 24.03 2.19
N GLN A 48 -0.46 25.33 2.44
CA GLN A 48 -0.31 25.84 3.79
C GLN A 48 -1.66 25.73 4.50
N LEU A 49 -1.70 25.09 5.67
CA LEU A 49 -2.88 24.91 6.52
C LEU A 49 -3.96 23.92 6.00
N GLU A 50 -3.76 23.24 4.87
CA GLU A 50 -4.66 22.16 4.44
C GLU A 50 -4.32 20.79 5.06
N GLY A 51 -5.35 19.98 5.27
CA GLY A 51 -5.20 18.58 5.63
C GLY A 51 -4.45 17.79 4.55
N ARG A 52 -3.36 17.13 4.92
CA ARG A 52 -2.54 16.36 3.97
C ARG A 52 -3.22 15.08 3.45
N TRP A 53 -4.25 14.62 4.15
CA TRP A 53 -4.99 13.41 3.85
C TRP A 53 -6.35 13.81 3.29
N LYS A 54 -6.68 13.31 2.10
CA LYS A 54 -7.97 13.56 1.46
C LYS A 54 -8.83 12.30 1.50
N GLY A 55 -10.13 12.54 1.69
CA GLY A 55 -11.24 11.61 1.49
C GLY A 55 -11.22 10.35 2.35
N SER A 56 -12.41 9.77 2.57
CA SER A 56 -12.53 8.34 2.85
C SER A 56 -12.88 7.63 1.56
N TYR A 57 -11.89 7.35 0.73
CA TYR A 57 -12.10 6.68 -0.56
C TYR A 57 -12.32 5.18 -0.36
N VAL A 58 -13.20 4.58 -1.14
CA VAL A 58 -13.36 3.12 -1.16
C VAL A 58 -12.34 2.52 -2.12
N VAL A 59 -11.59 1.53 -1.64
CA VAL A 59 -10.69 0.72 -2.47
C VAL A 59 -11.51 -0.19 -3.36
N ILE A 60 -11.26 -0.18 -4.66
CA ILE A 60 -11.90 -1.08 -5.63
C ILE A 60 -10.98 -2.22 -6.07
N MET A 61 -9.66 -1.99 -6.02
CA MET A 61 -8.66 -3.01 -6.36
C MET A 61 -7.40 -2.84 -5.51
N SER A 62 -6.75 -3.97 -5.23
CA SER A 62 -5.46 -4.03 -4.55
C SER A 62 -4.45 -4.81 -5.39
N SER A 63 -3.30 -4.20 -5.66
CA SER A 63 -2.08 -4.79 -6.22
C SER A 63 -1.04 -4.88 -5.10
N PRO A 64 0.02 -5.70 -5.20
CA PRO A 64 1.02 -5.84 -4.13
C PRO A 64 1.64 -4.55 -3.60
N LEU A 65 1.78 -3.52 -4.45
CA LEU A 65 2.41 -2.24 -4.11
C LEU A 65 1.45 -1.05 -4.13
N ALA A 66 0.23 -1.22 -4.62
CA ALA A 66 -0.65 -0.10 -4.90
C ALA A 66 -2.11 -0.50 -4.80
N ILE A 67 -2.96 0.50 -4.55
CA ILE A 67 -4.40 0.35 -4.60
C ILE A 67 -5.00 1.24 -5.68
N LYS A 68 -6.19 0.87 -6.13
CA LYS A 68 -7.04 1.73 -6.94
C LYS A 68 -8.28 2.05 -6.11
N ASN A 69 -8.62 3.33 -6.02
CA ASN A 69 -9.85 3.78 -5.38
C ASN A 69 -10.94 4.04 -6.45
N ALA A 70 -12.20 4.16 -6.01
CA ALA A 70 -13.32 4.38 -6.91
C ALA A 70 -13.27 5.74 -7.63
N GLU A 71 -12.71 6.76 -6.97
CA GLU A 71 -12.76 8.15 -7.45
C GLU A 71 -11.57 8.55 -8.34
N SER A 72 -10.47 7.79 -8.33
CA SER A 72 -9.31 8.05 -9.18
C SER A 72 -9.15 7.01 -10.28
N LYS A 73 -8.72 7.48 -11.46
CA LYS A 73 -8.30 6.59 -12.55
C LYS A 73 -6.93 5.98 -12.31
N THR A 74 -6.12 6.54 -11.41
CA THR A 74 -4.72 6.17 -11.20
C THR A 74 -4.52 5.21 -10.03
N TRP A 75 -3.44 4.42 -10.11
CA TRP A 75 -2.97 3.59 -9.00
C TRP A 75 -2.20 4.43 -7.99
N ILE A 76 -2.43 4.18 -6.70
CA ILE A 76 -1.81 4.89 -5.60
C ILE A 76 -0.92 3.93 -4.83
N HIS A 77 0.37 4.25 -4.73
CA HIS A 77 1.32 3.45 -3.96
C HIS A 77 0.93 3.38 -2.48
N TRP A 78 1.06 2.19 -1.88
CA TRP A 78 0.55 1.89 -0.54
C TRP A 78 1.08 2.80 0.57
N THR A 79 2.30 3.30 0.44
CA THR A 79 2.92 4.23 1.42
C THR A 79 2.21 5.58 1.52
N ARG A 80 1.31 5.89 0.59
CA ARG A 80 0.49 7.11 0.56
C ARG A 80 -0.94 6.88 0.98
N VAL A 81 -1.24 5.70 1.48
CA VAL A 81 -2.60 5.28 1.81
C VAL A 81 -2.65 4.92 3.28
N LYS A 82 -3.69 5.38 3.97
CA LYS A 82 -3.94 5.07 5.37
C LYS A 82 -5.37 4.57 5.51
N ARG A 83 -5.59 3.50 6.28
CA ARG A 83 -6.95 3.02 6.57
C ARG A 83 -7.75 4.13 7.25
N ALA A 84 -8.95 4.38 6.75
CA ALA A 84 -9.92 5.23 7.43
C ALA A 84 -10.52 4.44 8.58
N ALA A 85 -10.62 5.06 9.75
CA ALA A 85 -11.37 4.46 10.84
C ALA A 85 -12.86 4.53 10.49
N ASP A 86 -13.59 3.45 10.75
CA ASP A 86 -15.06 3.45 10.68
C ASP A 86 -15.68 4.11 11.92
N GLU A 87 -14.88 4.30 12.97
CA GLU A 87 -15.30 4.87 14.23
C GLU A 87 -15.32 6.40 14.18
N GLU A 88 -16.49 6.97 14.49
CA GLU A 88 -16.63 8.39 14.74
C GLU A 88 -15.82 8.79 15.98
N TRP A 89 -15.12 9.92 15.89
CA TRP A 89 -14.40 10.48 17.03
C TRP A 89 -15.39 10.87 18.11
N ALA A 90 -15.26 10.28 19.30
CA ALA A 90 -16.02 10.70 20.47
C ALA A 90 -15.21 11.73 21.26
N VAL A 91 -15.85 12.85 21.60
CA VAL A 91 -15.29 13.87 22.49
C VAL A 91 -15.59 13.45 23.93
N GLN A 92 -14.54 13.17 24.71
CA GLN A 92 -14.65 12.96 26.15
C GLN A 92 -14.31 14.27 26.90
N PRO A 93 -15.20 14.77 27.76
CA PRO A 93 -14.92 15.91 28.62
C PRO A 93 -13.77 15.60 29.58
N THR A 94 -12.87 16.56 29.78
CA THR A 94 -11.84 16.46 30.83
C THR A 94 -12.24 17.33 32.02
N ARG A 95 -11.66 17.08 33.21
CA ARG A 95 -11.87 17.91 34.41
C ARG A 95 -11.50 19.39 34.23
N HIS A 96 -10.71 19.71 33.20
CA HIS A 96 -10.35 21.10 32.86
C HIS A 96 -11.27 21.66 31.78
N PRO A 97 -11.77 22.90 31.94
CA PRO A 97 -12.77 23.49 31.05
C PRO A 97 -12.26 23.76 29.62
N LEU A 98 -10.95 23.84 29.43
CA LEU A 98 -10.31 24.09 28.12
C LEU A 98 -9.61 22.86 27.54
N LYS A 99 -9.83 21.66 28.11
CA LYS A 99 -9.21 20.42 27.65
C LYS A 99 -10.28 19.42 27.23
N VAL A 100 -10.13 18.88 26.02
CA VAL A 100 -10.94 17.77 25.52
C VAL A 100 -10.04 16.59 25.18
N LYS A 101 -10.55 15.38 25.37
CA LYS A 101 -9.88 14.15 24.97
C LYS A 101 -10.67 13.54 23.82
N LEU A 102 -10.02 13.35 22.68
CA LEU A 102 -10.62 12.66 21.55
C LEU A 102 -10.29 11.18 21.66
N THR A 103 -11.32 10.33 21.65
CA THR A 103 -11.16 8.87 21.65
C THR A 103 -11.81 8.28 20.42
N ARG A 104 -11.14 7.31 19.80
CA ARG A 104 -11.74 6.41 18.82
C ARG A 104 -12.40 5.24 19.56
N LYS A 105 -13.61 4.87 19.15
CA LYS A 105 -14.49 3.93 19.86
C LYS A 105 -14.09 2.48 19.65
#